data_AF-A0A7R9YWQ8-F1
#
_entry.id   AF-A0A7R9YWQ8-F1
#
_cell.length_a   1.000
_cell.length_b   1.000
_cell.length_c   1.000
_cell.angle_alpha   90.00
_cell.angle_beta   90.00
_cell.angle_gamma   90.00
#
_symmetry.space_group_name_H-M   'P 1'
#
loop_
_entity.id
_entity.type
_entity.pdbx_description
1 polymer ?
#
loop_
_entity_poly.entity_id
_entity_poly.type
_entity_poly.pdbx_seq_one_letter_code
_entity_poly.pdbx_strand_id
1 'polypeptide(L)'
;MAGSAAAMRGAQRVEQVARLSQLVQRHFPPVAFAFAYGSGVMHQPGLYTSGSSGDGQPMVDMIFAVEGAREWHKQNMGHNASHYSWVAQAPGSGPDLIVSIAQYIGCGVHFNPLVKLDGTLLKYGVIEAEELRDDLMSWRHLYIAGRLQKPVEVLDTGTLGAMARTLVDAQVVNLRSALTAALLQLPPSFTTEV
;
A
#
# COMPACT_ATOMS: atom_id res chain seq x y z
N MET A 1 -11.58 30.30 -11.98
CA MET A 1 -12.40 29.29 -11.27
C MET A 1 -11.70 27.92 -11.16
N ALA A 2 -11.07 27.39 -12.21
CA ALA A 2 -10.38 26.07 -12.17
C ALA A 2 -9.18 25.99 -11.19
N GLY A 3 -8.40 27.07 -11.04
CA GLY A 3 -7.24 27.12 -10.13
C GLY A 3 -7.60 27.02 -8.64
N SER A 4 -8.76 27.54 -8.23
CA SER A 4 -9.23 27.47 -6.83
C SER A 4 -9.65 26.05 -6.44
N ALA A 5 -10.28 25.31 -7.36
CA ALA A 5 -10.70 23.94 -7.12
C ALA A 5 -9.52 22.95 -7.11
N ALA A 6 -8.50 23.18 -7.93
CA ALA A 6 -7.27 22.37 -7.92
C ALA A 6 -6.48 22.58 -6.62
N ALA A 7 -6.33 23.83 -6.17
CA ALA A 7 -5.66 24.15 -4.91
C ALA A 7 -6.40 23.55 -3.70
N MET A 8 -7.73 23.63 -3.66
CA MET A 8 -8.55 22.98 -2.62
C MET A 8 -8.37 21.45 -2.60
N ARG A 9 -8.37 20.80 -3.77
CA ARG A 9 -8.14 19.35 -3.87
C ARG A 9 -6.73 18.96 -3.39
N GLY A 10 -5.73 19.79 -3.68
CA GLY A 10 -4.38 19.61 -3.17
C GLY A 10 -4.32 19.69 -1.64
N ALA A 11 -4.94 20.70 -1.04
CA ALA A 11 -4.98 20.86 0.42
C ALA A 11 -5.71 19.69 1.11
N GLN A 12 -6.86 19.27 0.57
CA GLN A 12 -7.62 18.13 1.09
C GLN A 12 -6.82 16.82 1.01
N ARG A 13 -6.07 16.61 -0.09
CA ARG A 13 -5.19 15.44 -0.23
C ARG A 13 -4.09 15.46 0.83
N VAL A 14 -3.42 16.58 1.05
CA VAL A 14 -2.35 16.70 2.05
C VAL A 14 -2.87 16.40 3.46
N GLU A 15 -4.03 16.97 3.82
CA GLU A 15 -4.67 16.70 5.11
C GLU A 15 -5.06 15.21 5.25
N GLN A 16 -5.60 14.60 4.20
CA GLN A 16 -5.93 13.19 4.19
C GLN A 16 -4.67 12.31 4.40
N VAL A 17 -3.59 12.57 3.67
CA VAL A 17 -2.33 11.82 3.79
C VAL A 17 -1.73 11.97 5.19
N ALA A 18 -1.78 13.17 5.78
CA ALA A 18 -1.33 13.40 7.15
C ALA A 18 -2.15 12.59 8.16
N ARG A 19 -3.49 12.57 8.02
CA ARG A 19 -4.38 11.76 8.87
C ARG A 19 -4.08 10.27 8.73
N LEU A 20 -3.89 9.76 7.51
CA LEU A 20 -3.56 8.35 7.29
C LEU A 20 -2.20 7.98 7.86
N SER A 21 -1.21 8.87 7.74
CA SER A 21 0.12 8.69 8.32
C SER A 21 0.04 8.58 9.86
N GLN A 22 -0.71 9.47 10.50
CA GLN A 22 -0.94 9.40 11.96
C GLN A 22 -1.69 8.13 12.38
N LEU A 23 -2.67 7.68 11.60
CA LEU A 23 -3.38 6.42 11.83
C LEU A 23 -2.39 5.24 11.80
N VAL A 24 -1.52 5.18 10.79
CA VAL A 24 -0.50 4.14 10.68
C VAL A 24 0.42 4.14 11.89
N GLN A 25 0.95 5.30 12.28
CA GLN A 25 1.87 5.45 13.41
C GLN A 25 1.23 5.07 14.76
N ARG A 26 -0.08 5.30 14.92
CA ARG A 26 -0.78 5.07 16.20
C ARG A 26 -1.19 3.62 16.41
N HIS A 27 -1.67 2.95 15.36
CA HIS A 27 -2.38 1.68 15.50
C HIS A 27 -1.55 0.46 15.09
N PHE A 28 -0.46 0.63 14.35
CA PHE A 28 0.32 -0.49 13.83
C PHE A 28 1.72 -0.56 14.45
N PRO A 29 2.31 -1.78 14.52
CA PRO A 29 3.74 -1.92 14.81
C PRO A 29 4.60 -1.22 13.74
N PRO A 30 5.89 -0.98 14.01
CA PRO A 30 6.78 -0.24 13.11
C PRO A 30 6.71 -0.72 11.64
N VAL A 31 6.52 0.22 10.72
CA VAL A 31 6.44 -0.05 9.27
C VAL A 31 7.57 0.72 8.57
N ALA A 32 8.42 0.03 7.83
CA ALA A 32 9.58 0.65 7.17
C ALA A 32 9.18 1.55 6.00
N PHE A 33 8.16 1.17 5.23
CA PHE A 33 7.63 1.98 4.14
C PHE A 33 6.14 1.67 3.96
N ALA A 34 5.33 2.72 3.77
CA ALA A 34 3.91 2.56 3.55
C ALA A 34 3.41 3.47 2.43
N PHE A 35 2.45 2.98 1.67
CA PHE A 35 1.72 3.81 0.72
C PHE A 35 0.24 3.44 0.69
N ALA A 36 -0.59 4.45 0.48
CA ALA A 36 -2.01 4.32 0.28
C ALA A 36 -2.36 4.53 -1.20
N TYR A 37 -3.39 3.84 -1.65
CA TYR A 37 -3.73 3.83 -3.06
C TYR A 37 -5.21 3.57 -3.29
N GLY A 38 -5.60 3.70 -4.55
CA GLY A 38 -6.98 3.45 -4.96
C GLY A 38 -7.88 4.66 -4.69
N SER A 39 -9.16 4.42 -4.85
CA SER A 39 -10.15 5.48 -5.02
C SER A 39 -10.58 6.12 -3.68
N GLY A 40 -10.28 5.47 -2.55
CA GLY A 40 -10.39 6.05 -1.21
C GLY A 40 -9.37 7.14 -0.89
N VAL A 41 -8.29 7.25 -1.68
CA VAL A 41 -7.24 8.27 -1.51
C VAL A 41 -7.17 9.21 -2.72
N MET A 42 -7.44 8.68 -3.90
CA MET A 42 -7.50 9.44 -5.14
C MET A 42 -8.92 9.43 -5.68
N HIS A 43 -9.63 10.53 -5.48
CA HIS A 43 -11.01 10.65 -5.94
C HIS A 43 -11.08 10.48 -7.47
N GLN A 44 -11.73 9.41 -7.94
CA GLN A 44 -11.97 9.15 -9.36
C GLN A 44 -13.39 9.59 -9.71
N PRO A 45 -13.58 10.64 -10.53
CA PRO A 45 -14.91 11.07 -10.95
C PRO A 45 -15.63 9.94 -11.71
N GLY A 46 -16.85 9.58 -11.29
CA GLY A 46 -17.73 8.66 -12.02
C GLY A 46 -17.71 7.19 -11.60
N LEU A 47 -16.84 6.75 -10.68
CA LEU A 47 -16.81 5.35 -10.23
C LEU A 47 -17.78 5.04 -9.08
N TYR A 48 -18.31 6.08 -8.41
CA TYR A 48 -19.10 5.96 -7.18
C TYR A 48 -20.55 6.42 -7.36
N THR A 49 -21.19 5.98 -8.45
CA THR A 49 -22.66 5.96 -8.49
C THR A 49 -23.09 4.56 -8.07
N SER A 50 -23.38 4.39 -6.77
CA SER A 50 -24.02 3.20 -6.17
C SER A 50 -23.11 1.99 -5.92
N GLY A 51 -22.79 1.78 -4.64
CA GLY A 51 -22.46 0.45 -4.11
C GLY A 51 -20.98 0.17 -3.85
N SER A 52 -20.50 0.48 -2.64
CA SER A 52 -19.56 -0.35 -1.87
C SER A 52 -19.31 0.28 -0.51
N SER A 53 -19.69 -0.44 0.55
CA SER A 53 -19.66 -0.09 1.99
C SER A 53 -20.91 0.65 2.49
N GLY A 54 -21.60 0.06 3.48
CA GLY A 54 -22.89 0.52 4.01
C GLY A 54 -22.94 1.92 4.62
N ASP A 55 -21.80 2.62 4.69
CA ASP A 55 -21.68 3.99 5.22
C ASP A 55 -21.29 5.03 4.15
N GLY A 56 -21.21 4.65 2.86
CA GLY A 56 -20.91 5.56 1.74
C GLY A 56 -19.48 6.10 1.67
N GLN A 57 -18.60 5.71 2.61
CA GLN A 57 -17.18 6.06 2.62
C GLN A 57 -16.36 5.04 1.82
N PRO A 58 -15.50 5.47 0.89
CA PRO A 58 -14.66 4.56 0.12
C PRO A 58 -13.59 3.92 1.01
N MET A 59 -13.35 2.61 0.81
CA MET A 59 -12.28 1.89 1.48
C MET A 59 -10.91 2.40 1.00
N VAL A 60 -9.98 2.60 1.93
CA VAL A 60 -8.60 2.97 1.64
C VAL A 60 -7.76 1.71 1.58
N ASP A 61 -7.13 1.47 0.42
CA ASP A 61 -6.17 0.38 0.25
C ASP A 61 -4.76 0.87 0.62
N MET A 62 -4.03 0.06 1.40
CA MET A 62 -2.66 0.36 1.83
C MET A 62 -1.74 -0.85 1.65
N ILE A 63 -0.44 -0.60 1.50
CA ILE A 63 0.61 -1.61 1.60
C ILE A 63 1.64 -1.15 2.63
N PHE A 64 2.03 -2.07 3.50
CA PHE A 64 3.06 -1.91 4.51
C PHE A 64 4.23 -2.82 4.19
N ALA A 65 5.40 -2.24 3.95
CA ALA A 65 6.66 -2.96 3.87
C ALA A 65 7.32 -2.97 5.25
N VAL A 66 7.67 -4.16 5.73
CA VAL A 66 8.16 -4.38 7.10
C VAL A 66 9.46 -5.19 7.07
N GLU A 67 10.37 -4.96 8.01
CA GLU A 67 11.68 -5.65 8.05
C GLU A 67 11.59 -7.13 8.47
N GLY A 68 10.48 -7.54 9.06
CA GLY A 68 10.24 -8.93 9.47
C GLY A 68 8.75 -9.20 9.63
N ALA A 69 8.10 -9.66 8.56
CA ALA A 69 6.65 -9.85 8.47
C ALA A 69 6.13 -10.80 9.55
N ARG A 70 6.88 -11.84 9.88
CA ARG A 70 6.50 -12.80 10.95
C ARG A 70 6.36 -12.11 12.30
N GLU A 71 7.39 -11.38 12.72
CA GLU A 71 7.40 -10.72 14.02
C GLU A 71 6.45 -9.52 14.01
N TRP A 72 6.34 -8.81 12.90
CA TRP A 72 5.36 -7.74 12.72
C TRP A 72 3.93 -8.27 12.88
N HIS A 73 3.57 -9.39 12.22
CA HIS A 73 2.26 -10.00 12.34
C HIS A 73 1.97 -10.47 13.76
N LYS A 74 2.97 -11.03 14.45
CA LYS A 74 2.86 -11.42 15.86
C LYS A 74 2.54 -10.23 16.76
N GLN A 75 3.25 -9.11 16.60
CA GLN A 75 2.98 -7.89 17.36
C GLN A 75 1.60 -7.32 17.01
N ASN A 76 1.28 -7.24 15.71
CA ASN A 76 0.00 -6.72 15.26
C ASN A 76 -1.18 -7.60 15.70
N MET A 77 -1.03 -8.92 15.83
CA MET A 77 -2.05 -9.78 16.43
C MET A 77 -2.26 -9.51 17.92
N GLY A 78 -1.18 -9.19 18.64
CA GLY A 78 -1.28 -8.83 20.06
C GLY A 78 -2.07 -7.54 20.30
N HIS A 79 -1.92 -6.55 19.42
CA HIS A 79 -2.60 -5.25 19.53
C HIS A 79 -3.94 -5.19 18.79
N ASN A 80 -4.03 -5.88 17.65
CA ASN A 80 -5.13 -5.77 16.69
C ASN A 80 -5.64 -7.15 16.25
N ALA A 81 -5.90 -8.05 17.22
CA ALA A 81 -6.37 -9.41 16.95
C ALA A 81 -7.59 -9.44 16.00
N SER A 82 -8.52 -8.49 16.16
CA SER A 82 -9.75 -8.40 15.36
C SER A 82 -9.52 -8.12 13.87
N HIS A 83 -8.31 -7.71 13.45
CA HIS A 83 -8.01 -7.54 12.02
C HIS A 83 -7.84 -8.88 11.30
N TYR A 84 -7.51 -9.94 12.04
CA TYR A 84 -7.24 -11.27 11.50
C TYR A 84 -8.48 -12.14 11.61
N SER A 85 -8.64 -13.06 10.67
CA SER A 85 -9.69 -14.08 10.77
C SER A 85 -9.48 -14.96 12.00
N TRP A 86 -10.58 -15.46 12.57
CA TRP A 86 -10.53 -16.40 13.70
C TRP A 86 -9.70 -17.66 13.41
N VAL A 87 -9.66 -18.09 12.13
CA VAL A 87 -8.83 -19.21 11.66
C VAL A 87 -7.34 -18.88 11.79
N ALA A 88 -6.93 -17.67 11.43
CA ALA A 88 -5.55 -17.22 11.59
C ALA A 88 -5.14 -17.03 13.06
N GLN A 89 -6.12 -16.86 13.95
CA GLN A 89 -5.90 -16.77 15.41
C GLN A 89 -5.91 -18.14 16.10
N ALA A 90 -6.27 -19.22 15.40
CA ALA A 90 -6.40 -20.54 16.01
C ALA A 90 -5.03 -21.11 16.45
N PRO A 91 -4.98 -21.93 17.52
CA PRO A 91 -3.76 -22.58 17.95
C PRO A 91 -3.11 -23.38 16.81
N GLY A 92 -1.85 -23.08 16.49
CA GLY A 92 -1.11 -23.70 15.38
C GLY A 92 -1.25 -23.01 14.01
N SER A 93 -2.09 -21.98 13.88
CA SER A 93 -2.35 -21.25 12.61
C SER A 93 -1.83 -19.80 12.59
N GLY A 94 -1.04 -19.40 13.59
CA GLY A 94 -0.63 -18.01 13.85
C GLY A 94 0.28 -17.34 12.80
N PRO A 95 1.17 -16.41 13.21
CA PRO A 95 2.00 -15.63 12.29
C PRO A 95 2.81 -16.45 11.28
N ASP A 96 3.26 -17.64 11.69
CA ASP A 96 3.99 -18.59 10.84
C ASP A 96 3.17 -19.05 9.62
N LEU A 97 1.89 -19.39 9.82
CA LEU A 97 1.02 -19.83 8.73
C LEU A 97 0.70 -18.66 7.79
N ILE A 98 0.47 -17.47 8.32
CA ILE A 98 0.22 -16.26 7.51
C ILE A 98 1.39 -15.99 6.57
N VAL A 99 2.61 -15.96 7.12
CA VAL A 99 3.81 -15.67 6.34
C VAL A 99 4.06 -16.81 5.34
N SER A 100 3.91 -18.05 5.77
CA SER A 100 4.08 -19.22 4.89
C SER A 100 3.10 -19.18 3.72
N ILE A 101 1.83 -18.85 3.96
CA ILE A 101 0.82 -18.72 2.91
C ILE A 101 1.14 -17.54 1.98
N ALA A 102 1.51 -16.38 2.53
CA ALA A 102 1.84 -15.21 1.73
C ALA A 102 3.06 -15.46 0.82
N GLN A 103 4.08 -16.14 1.34
CA GLN A 103 5.26 -16.56 0.59
C GLN A 103 4.92 -17.66 -0.43
N TYR A 104 4.06 -18.61 -0.08
CA TYR A 104 3.63 -19.71 -0.96
C TYR A 104 2.79 -19.25 -2.15
N ILE A 105 1.94 -18.23 -1.96
CA ILE A 105 1.13 -17.63 -3.04
C ILE A 105 1.99 -16.72 -3.95
N GLY A 106 3.30 -16.64 -3.69
CA GLY A 106 4.28 -16.16 -4.66
C GLY A 106 4.24 -14.66 -4.90
N CYS A 107 3.60 -13.86 -4.04
CA CYS A 107 3.73 -12.40 -4.08
C CYS A 107 4.10 -11.81 -2.72
N GLY A 108 4.17 -12.63 -1.67
CA GLY A 108 4.68 -12.22 -0.36
C GLY A 108 3.77 -11.26 0.43
N VAL A 109 2.56 -10.97 -0.06
CA VAL A 109 1.64 -10.01 0.57
C VAL A 109 0.52 -10.72 1.31
N HIS A 110 0.35 -10.42 2.60
CA HIS A 110 -0.83 -10.80 3.36
C HIS A 110 -1.79 -9.63 3.55
N PHE A 111 -3.05 -9.78 3.15
CA PHE A 111 -4.06 -8.73 3.27
C PHE A 111 -5.01 -8.94 4.45
N ASN A 112 -5.25 -7.86 5.20
CA ASN A 112 -6.33 -7.74 6.17
C ASN A 112 -7.38 -6.75 5.63
N PRO A 113 -8.53 -7.22 5.11
CA PRO A 113 -9.59 -6.37 4.58
C PRO A 113 -10.60 -5.94 5.65
N LEU A 114 -11.41 -4.93 5.33
CA LEU A 114 -12.60 -4.50 6.11
C LEU A 114 -12.29 -4.07 7.55
N VAL A 115 -11.12 -3.50 7.78
CA VAL A 115 -10.68 -3.01 9.09
C VAL A 115 -11.19 -1.60 9.30
N LYS A 116 -11.98 -1.35 10.36
CA LYS A 116 -12.44 0.00 10.73
C LYS A 116 -11.55 0.56 11.85
N LEU A 117 -10.78 1.61 11.55
CA LEU A 117 -9.94 2.33 12.53
C LEU A 117 -10.18 3.84 12.42
N ASP A 118 -10.42 4.51 13.54
CA ASP A 118 -10.64 5.97 13.63
C ASP A 118 -11.62 6.50 12.55
N GLY A 119 -12.72 5.77 12.34
CA GLY A 119 -13.76 6.10 11.36
C GLY A 119 -13.36 5.89 9.89
N THR A 120 -12.21 5.26 9.61
CA THR A 120 -11.72 4.94 8.27
C THR A 120 -11.86 3.45 8.02
N LEU A 121 -12.44 3.08 6.87
CA LEU A 121 -12.48 1.69 6.41
C LEU A 121 -11.22 1.38 5.60
N LEU A 122 -10.48 0.37 6.02
CA LEU A 122 -9.15 0.04 5.53
C LEU A 122 -9.11 -1.38 4.97
N LYS A 123 -8.31 -1.55 3.93
CA LYS A 123 -7.68 -2.81 3.57
C LYS A 123 -6.18 -2.58 3.51
N TYR A 124 -5.40 -3.33 4.28
CA TYR A 124 -3.95 -3.20 4.25
C TYR A 124 -3.28 -4.53 3.95
N GLY A 125 -2.28 -4.48 3.06
CA GLY A 125 -1.38 -5.59 2.77
C GLY A 125 -0.06 -5.43 3.53
N VAL A 126 0.55 -6.52 3.96
CA VAL A 126 1.85 -6.55 4.62
C VAL A 126 2.80 -7.38 3.76
N ILE A 127 3.96 -6.84 3.44
CA ILE A 127 5.02 -7.47 2.65
C ILE A 127 6.37 -7.32 3.34
N GLU A 128 7.24 -8.33 3.20
CA GLU A 128 8.63 -8.21 3.61
C GLU A 128 9.33 -7.11 2.80
N ALA A 129 10.06 -6.21 3.45
CA ALA A 129 10.76 -5.11 2.78
C ALA A 129 11.75 -5.61 1.72
N GLU A 130 12.43 -6.72 1.98
CA GLU A 130 13.36 -7.34 1.03
C GLU A 130 12.64 -7.91 -0.20
N GLU A 131 11.46 -8.53 -0.03
CA GLU A 131 10.64 -9.01 -1.15
C GLU A 131 10.09 -7.85 -1.99
N LEU A 132 9.68 -6.76 -1.35
CA LEU A 132 9.29 -5.54 -2.07
C LEU A 132 10.47 -4.96 -2.85
N ARG A 133 11.66 -4.89 -2.24
CA ARG A 133 12.87 -4.39 -2.92
C ARG A 133 13.20 -5.26 -4.13
N ASP A 134 13.15 -6.58 -3.99
CA ASP A 134 13.38 -7.51 -5.11
C ASP A 134 12.35 -7.26 -6.22
N ASP A 135 11.05 -7.22 -5.90
CA ASP A 135 10.00 -6.94 -6.90
C ASP A 135 10.22 -5.60 -7.63
N LEU A 136 10.63 -4.54 -6.92
CA LEU A 136 10.93 -3.22 -7.50
C LEU A 136 12.16 -3.21 -8.40
N MET A 137 13.21 -3.95 -8.03
CA MET A 137 14.49 -3.95 -8.75
C MET A 137 14.52 -4.92 -9.92
N SER A 138 13.84 -6.07 -9.79
CA SER A 138 13.94 -7.18 -10.74
C SER A 138 12.63 -7.53 -11.43
N TRP A 139 11.50 -6.90 -11.04
CA TRP A 139 10.15 -7.28 -11.49
C TRP A 139 9.86 -8.76 -11.32
N ARG A 140 10.39 -9.36 -10.23
CA ARG A 140 10.23 -10.78 -9.94
C ARG A 140 8.79 -11.27 -10.07
N HIS A 141 7.83 -10.49 -9.58
CA HIS A 141 6.41 -10.75 -9.72
C HIS A 141 5.68 -9.64 -10.48
N LEU A 142 6.26 -8.44 -10.54
CA LEU A 142 5.66 -7.22 -11.07
C LEU A 142 4.32 -6.87 -10.38
N TYR A 143 4.04 -7.46 -9.22
CA TYR A 143 2.74 -7.33 -8.56
C TYR A 143 2.63 -6.01 -7.82
N ILE A 144 3.53 -5.76 -6.85
CA ILE A 144 3.58 -4.48 -6.15
C ILE A 144 4.37 -3.46 -6.97
N ALA A 145 5.43 -3.89 -7.66
CA ALA A 145 6.18 -3.02 -8.55
C ALA A 145 5.29 -2.41 -9.65
N GLY A 146 4.44 -3.22 -10.29
CA GLY A 146 3.47 -2.73 -11.27
C GLY A 146 2.44 -1.78 -10.65
N ARG A 147 2.05 -2.00 -9.38
CA ARG A 147 1.17 -1.04 -8.68
C ARG A 147 1.88 0.29 -8.44
N LEU A 148 3.15 0.26 -8.05
CA LEU A 148 3.94 1.46 -7.78
C LEU A 148 4.39 2.21 -9.04
N GLN A 149 4.19 1.67 -10.24
CA GLN A 149 4.33 2.42 -11.49
C GLN A 149 3.18 3.42 -11.71
N LYS A 150 2.07 3.25 -10.99
CA LYS A 150 0.92 4.16 -11.00
C LYS A 150 0.97 5.09 -9.79
N PRO A 151 0.28 6.25 -9.83
CA PRO A 151 0.22 7.15 -8.69
C PRO A 151 -0.23 6.45 -7.40
N VAL A 152 0.45 6.81 -6.30
CA VAL A 152 0.20 6.39 -4.91
C VAL A 152 0.50 7.56 -3.99
N GLU A 153 -0.04 7.52 -2.77
CA GLU A 153 0.33 8.46 -1.71
C GLU A 153 1.25 7.73 -0.72
N VAL A 154 2.52 8.14 -0.65
CA VAL A 154 3.45 7.62 0.35
C VAL A 154 3.08 8.20 1.71
N LEU A 155 2.99 7.35 2.72
CA LEU A 155 2.63 7.74 4.08
C LEU A 155 3.88 7.90 4.93
N ASP A 156 3.86 8.86 5.85
CA ASP A 156 4.90 8.99 6.87
C ASP A 156 4.66 7.94 7.96
N THR A 157 5.55 6.98 8.08
CA THR A 157 5.47 5.91 9.08
C THR A 157 6.16 6.27 10.40
N GLY A 158 6.75 7.47 10.51
CA GLY A 158 7.54 7.88 11.68
C GLY A 158 8.88 7.14 11.82
N THR A 159 9.21 6.23 10.89
CA THR A 159 10.46 5.47 10.89
C THR A 159 11.36 5.92 9.74
N LEU A 160 12.45 6.61 10.03
CA LEU A 160 13.43 7.06 9.02
C LEU A 160 14.67 6.15 8.99
N GLY A 161 14.43 4.86 8.72
CA GLY A 161 15.46 3.82 8.70
C GLY A 161 16.23 3.73 7.38
N ALA A 162 17.33 2.96 7.38
CA ALA A 162 18.06 2.63 6.17
C ALA A 162 17.18 1.86 5.17
N MET A 163 16.31 0.96 5.66
CA MET A 163 15.40 0.18 4.83
C MET A 163 14.42 1.07 4.04
N ALA A 164 13.84 2.08 4.70
CA ALA A 164 12.95 3.04 4.04
C ALA A 164 13.64 3.73 2.85
N ARG A 165 14.90 4.17 3.03
CA ARG A 165 15.69 4.79 1.98
C ARG A 165 15.95 3.83 0.82
N THR A 166 16.35 2.60 1.12
CA THR A 166 16.57 1.55 0.11
C THR A 166 15.33 1.30 -0.75
N LEU A 167 14.14 1.29 -0.13
CA LEU A 167 12.88 1.09 -0.86
C LEU A 167 12.51 2.30 -1.74
N VAL A 168 12.78 3.52 -1.28
CA VAL A 168 12.60 4.74 -2.09
C VAL A 168 13.53 4.70 -3.30
N ASP A 169 14.79 4.33 -3.12
CA ASP A 169 15.76 4.20 -4.22
C ASP A 169 15.34 3.11 -5.22
N ALA A 170 14.90 1.95 -4.73
CA ALA A 170 14.39 0.86 -5.56
C ALA A 170 13.15 1.29 -6.36
N GLN A 171 12.28 2.12 -5.79
CA GLN A 171 11.13 2.66 -6.49
C GLN A 171 11.53 3.62 -7.62
N VAL A 172 12.59 4.41 -7.46
CA VAL A 172 13.14 5.24 -8.55
C VAL A 172 13.61 4.37 -9.71
N VAL A 173 14.27 3.24 -9.40
CA VAL A 173 14.68 2.25 -10.40
C VAL A 173 13.46 1.67 -11.13
N ASN A 174 12.44 1.21 -10.39
CA ASN A 174 11.20 0.67 -10.96
C ASN A 174 10.53 1.64 -11.96
N LEU A 175 10.40 2.92 -11.61
CA LEU A 175 9.80 3.93 -12.50
C LEU A 175 10.61 4.15 -13.78
N ARG A 176 11.95 4.16 -13.67
CA ARG A 176 12.85 4.27 -14.84
C ARG A 176 12.75 3.04 -15.73
N SER A 177 12.70 1.85 -15.14
CA SER A 177 12.51 0.59 -15.86
C SER A 177 11.16 0.57 -16.59
N ALA A 178 10.09 1.04 -15.95
CA ALA A 178 8.75 1.11 -16.54
C ALA A 178 8.70 2.08 -17.73
N LEU A 179 9.30 3.26 -17.58
CA LEU A 179 9.46 4.21 -18.69
C LEU A 179 10.24 3.59 -19.85
N THR A 180 11.37 2.94 -19.56
CA THR A 180 12.20 2.31 -20.58
C THR A 180 11.45 1.20 -21.32
N ALA A 181 10.72 0.36 -20.58
CA ALA A 181 9.90 -0.71 -21.17
C ALA A 181 8.75 -0.16 -22.02
N ALA A 182 8.14 0.96 -21.62
CA ALA A 182 7.13 1.62 -22.44
C ALA A 182 7.74 2.17 -23.74
N LEU A 183 8.90 2.84 -23.66
CA LEU A 183 9.58 3.38 -24.84
C LEU A 183 9.99 2.29 -25.85
N LEU A 184 10.33 1.08 -25.38
CA LEU A 184 10.62 -0.06 -26.26
C LEU A 184 9.40 -0.57 -27.02
N GLN A 185 8.19 -0.30 -26.53
CA GLN A 185 6.93 -0.74 -27.14
C GLN A 185 6.29 0.34 -28.04
N LEU A 186 6.70 1.60 -27.88
CA LEU A 186 6.12 2.73 -28.60
C LEU A 186 6.85 2.97 -29.94
N PRO A 187 6.14 3.51 -30.96
CA PRO A 187 6.76 3.92 -32.21
C PRO A 187 7.76 5.08 -31.99
N PRO A 188 8.62 5.40 -32.99
CA PRO A 188 9.59 6.50 -32.88
C PRO A 188 8.97 7.89 -32.61
N SER A 189 7.67 8.04 -32.83
CA SER A 189 6.92 9.26 -32.51
C SER A 189 5.59 8.88 -31.88
N PHE A 190 5.35 9.36 -30.66
CA PHE A 190 4.17 9.04 -29.85
C PHE A 190 3.74 10.26 -29.02
N THR A 191 2.50 10.25 -28.54
CA THR A 191 1.92 11.24 -27.63
C THR A 191 1.85 10.71 -26.21
N THR A 192 1.61 11.58 -25.23
CA THR A 192 1.43 11.18 -23.81
C THR A 192 0.17 10.36 -23.56
N GLU A 193 -0.78 10.41 -24.48
CA GLU A 193 -2.01 9.62 -24.51
C GLU A 193 -1.91 8.66 -25.71
N VAL A 194 -2.15 7.37 -25.49
CA VAL A 194 -2.16 6.33 -26.53
C VAL A 194 -3.59 5.87 -26.74
#